data_AF-A0A2L2YU13-F1
#
_entry.id   AF-A0A2L2YU13-F1
#
_cell.length_a   1.000
_cell.length_b   1.000
_cell.length_c   1.000
_cell.angle_alpha   90.00
_cell.angle_beta   90.00
_cell.angle_gamma   90.00
#
_symmetry.space_group_name_H-M   'P 1'
#
loop_
_entity.id
_entity.type
_entity.pdbx_description
1 polymer ?
#
loop_
_entity_poly.entity_id
_entity_poly.type
_entity_poly.pdbx_seq_one_letter_code
_entity_poly.pdbx_strand_id
1 'polypeptide(L)' 'QGMKMCLKIGTSKELQRVGSKPFNTTVPGCEEFLEDMDKYLECVARSVIITMSHQVGTAKMGNPRDPTTVVDPLLRYCHF' A
#
# COMPACT_ATOMS: atom_id res chain seq x y z
N GLN A 1 -1.19 7.71 2.57
CA GLN A 1 -1.31 8.56 1.37
C GLN A 1 -2.17 7.93 0.28
N GLY A 2 -1.94 6.67 -0.13
CA GLY A 2 -2.75 5.99 -1.15
C GLY A 2 -4.27 6.05 -0.91
N MET A 3 -4.74 5.63 0.28
CA MET A 3 -6.18 5.68 0.60
C MET A 3 -6.76 7.10 0.63
N LYS A 4 -6.00 8.11 1.05
CA LYS A 4 -6.43 9.52 0.97
C LYS A 4 -6.66 9.96 -0.48
N MET A 5 -5.79 9.52 -1.38
CA MET A 5 -5.96 9.78 -2.81
C MET A 5 -7.17 9.04 -3.38
N CYS A 6 -7.37 7.77 -3.01
CA CYS A 6 -8.57 7.01 -3.40
C CYS A 6 -9.85 7.70 -2.92
N LEU A 7 -9.88 8.23 -1.69
CA LEU A 7 -11.02 8.99 -1.17
C LEU A 7 -11.25 10.26 -2.00
N LYS A 8 -10.19 11.06 -2.23
CA LYS A 8 -10.26 12.29 -3.04
C LYS A 8 -10.80 12.02 -4.45
N ILE A 9 -10.33 10.96 -5.11
CA ILE A 9 -10.81 10.55 -6.42
C ILE A 9 -12.26 10.09 -6.32
N GLY A 10 -12.57 9.17 -5.39
CA GLY A 10 -13.90 8.58 -5.18
C GLY A 10 -14.98 9.60 -4.85
N THR A 11 -14.62 10.72 -4.22
CA THR A 11 -15.53 11.84 -3.89
C THR A 11 -15.40 13.03 -4.85
N SER A 12 -14.70 12.89 -5.97
CA SER A 12 -14.71 13.91 -7.02
C SER A 12 -16.11 14.10 -7.61
N LYS A 13 -16.37 15.28 -8.17
CA LYS A 13 -17.67 15.62 -8.78
C LYS A 13 -18.05 14.65 -9.88
N GLU A 14 -17.07 14.25 -10.69
CA GLU A 14 -17.23 13.37 -11.83
C GLU A 14 -17.60 11.95 -11.39
N LEU A 15 -16.92 11.41 -10.37
CA LEU A 15 -17.28 10.09 -9.85
C LEU A 15 -18.60 10.10 -9.06
N GLN A 16 -18.90 11.18 -8.35
CA GLN A 16 -20.20 11.32 -7.67
C GLN A 16 -21.37 11.36 -8.66
N ARG A 17 -21.20 11.91 -9.88
CA ARG A 17 -22.24 11.89 -10.93
C ARG A 17 -22.63 10.48 -11.38
N VAL A 18 -21.72 9.51 -11.27
CA VAL A 18 -22.01 8.09 -11.57
C VAL A 18 -22.37 7.28 -10.31
N GLY A 19 -22.63 7.96 -9.19
CA GLY A 19 -23.08 7.33 -7.94
C GLY A 19 -21.96 6.81 -7.04
N SER A 20 -20.70 7.18 -7.30
CA SER A 20 -19.60 6.83 -6.39
C SER A 20 -19.81 7.43 -5.01
N LYS A 21 -19.64 6.60 -3.98
CA LYS A 21 -19.72 7.00 -2.57
C LYS A 21 -18.71 6.19 -1.75
N PRO A 22 -18.13 6.76 -0.69
CA PRO A 22 -17.28 6.01 0.23
C PRO A 22 -18.02 4.82 0.84
N PHE A 23 -17.25 3.78 1.18
CA PHE A 23 -17.77 2.65 1.94
C PHE A 23 -18.21 3.14 3.33
N ASN A 24 -19.44 2.85 3.72
CA ASN A 24 -20.08 3.40 4.91
C ASN A 24 -19.97 2.50 6.15
N THR A 25 -19.41 1.29 6.01
CA THR A 25 -19.26 0.38 7.14
C THR A 25 -17.95 0.68 7.85
N THR A 26 -18.05 0.91 9.17
CA THR A 26 -16.89 1.05 10.03
C THR A 26 -16.09 -0.26 10.05
N VAL A 27 -14.79 -0.16 9.83
CA VAL A 27 -13.91 -1.33 9.92
C VAL A 27 -13.80 -1.75 11.39
N PRO A 28 -14.06 -3.03 11.72
CA PRO A 28 -13.97 -3.52 13.09
C PRO A 28 -12.58 -3.27 13.68
N GLY A 29 -12.52 -2.71 14.90
CA GLY A 29 -11.28 -2.36 15.59
C GLY A 29 -10.75 -0.95 15.29
N CYS A 30 -11.44 -0.17 14.44
CA CYS A 30 -11.08 1.22 14.13
C CYS A 30 -12.12 2.25 14.60
N GLU A 31 -13.07 1.84 15.45
CA GLU A 31 -14.20 2.66 15.90
C GLU A 31 -13.77 3.91 16.67
N GLU A 32 -12.68 3.83 17.44
CA GLU A 32 -12.17 4.95 18.24
C GLU A 32 -11.58 6.10 17.39
N PHE A 33 -11.30 5.86 16.11
CA PHE A 33 -10.66 6.82 15.22
C PHE A 33 -11.63 7.55 14.28
N LEU A 34 -12.94 7.36 14.41
CA LEU A 34 -13.93 7.92 13.47
C LEU A 34 -13.89 9.45 13.35
N GLU A 35 -13.43 10.15 14.39
CA GLU A 35 -13.28 11.61 14.39
C GLU A 35 -11.96 12.08 13.76
N ASP A 36 -10.97 11.19 13.65
CA ASP A 36 -9.65 11.46 13.08
C ASP A 36 -9.43 10.57 11.87
N MET A 37 -9.84 11.09 10.70
CA MET A 37 -9.74 10.35 9.44
C MET A 37 -8.33 9.88 9.10
N ASP A 38 -7.28 10.55 9.57
CA ASP A 38 -5.92 10.14 9.31
C ASP A 38 -5.55 8.90 10.14
N LYS A 39 -5.90 8.88 11.42
CA LYS A 39 -5.75 7.70 12.28
C LYS A 39 -6.67 6.56 11.87
N TYR A 40 -7.90 6.87 11.44
CA TYR A 40 -8.83 5.87 10.93
C TYR A 40 -8.23 5.16 9.72
N LEU A 41 -7.74 5.92 8.74
CA LEU A 41 -7.08 5.35 7.57
C LEU A 41 -5.81 4.58 7.95
N GLU A 42 -5.03 5.00 8.94
CA GLU A 42 -3.91 4.20 9.43
C GLU A 42 -4.38 2.84 10.00
N CYS A 43 -5.41 2.84 10.84
CA CYS A 43 -5.97 1.63 11.43
C CYS A 43 -6.50 0.66 10.34
N VAL A 44 -7.23 1.18 9.36
CA VAL A 44 -7.74 0.38 8.23
C VAL A 44 -6.58 -0.26 7.44
N ALA A 45 -5.49 0.48 7.19
CA ALA A 45 -4.34 -0.03 6.45
C ALA A 45 -3.70 -1.25 7.13
N ARG A 46 -3.69 -1.27 8.46
CA ARG A 46 -3.13 -2.37 9.26
C ARG A 46 -4.10 -3.56 9.38
N SER A 47 -5.40 -3.28 9.40
CA SER A 47 -6.43 -4.28 9.73
C SER A 47 -6.92 -5.09 8.51
N VAL A 48 -6.92 -4.49 7.31
CA VAL A 48 -7.58 -5.06 6.11
C VAL A 48 -6.55 -5.39 5.01
N ILE A 49 -5.29 -5.60 5.38
CA ILE A 49 -4.24 -5.84 4.38
C ILE A 49 -4.45 -7.19 3.68
N ILE A 50 -4.36 -7.16 2.34
CA ILE A 50 -4.33 -8.36 1.51
C ILE A 50 -3.09 -8.33 0.63
N THR A 51 -2.52 -9.49 0.37
CA THR A 51 -1.40 -9.62 -0.56
C THR A 51 -1.90 -9.98 -1.95
N MET A 52 -1.35 -9.35 -2.99
CA MET A 52 -1.66 -9.71 -4.37
C MET A 52 -0.76 -10.80 -4.94
N SER A 53 -0.11 -11.61 -4.10
CA SER A 53 0.78 -12.72 -4.51
C SER A 53 1.90 -12.34 -5.50
N HIS A 54 2.47 -11.13 -5.35
CA HIS A 54 3.61 -10.63 -6.14
C HIS A 54 4.87 -10.56 -5.27
N GLN A 55 5.26 -11.68 -4.63
CA GLN A 55 6.48 -11.74 -3.83
C GLN A 55 7.70 -11.64 -4.75
N VAL A 56 8.57 -10.67 -4.49
CA VAL A 56 9.79 -10.41 -5.25
C VAL A 56 10.89 -9.91 -4.30
N GLY A 57 12.13 -9.89 -4.78
CA GLY A 57 13.26 -9.26 -4.06
C GLY A 57 13.98 -10.15 -3.04
N THR A 58 13.67 -11.44 -2.95
CA THR A 58 14.42 -12.41 -2.11
C THR A 58 15.88 -12.59 -2.55
N ALA A 59 16.17 -12.37 -3.84
CA ALA A 59 17.51 -12.23 -4.40
C ALA A 59 17.64 -10.86 -5.07
N LYS A 60 17.97 -9.83 -4.28
CA LYS A 60 18.08 -8.44 -4.75
C LYS A 60 19.14 -8.33 -5.86
N MET A 61 18.75 -7.76 -6.99
CA MET A 61 19.67 -7.31 -8.04
C MET A 61 20.23 -5.92 -7.71
N GLY A 62 21.54 -5.71 -7.84
CA GLY A 62 22.15 -4.46 -7.43
C GLY A 62 23.61 -4.28 -7.84
N ASN A 63 24.27 -3.25 -7.28
CA ASN A 63 25.68 -3.00 -7.51
C ASN A 63 26.52 -4.10 -6.82
N PRO A 64 27.51 -4.73 -7.50
CA PRO A 64 28.37 -5.75 -6.88
C PRO A 64 29.17 -5.26 -5.66
N ARG A 65 29.33 -3.94 -5.50
CA ARG A 65 29.99 -3.34 -4.33
C ARG A 65 29.03 -3.09 -3.14
N ASP A 66 27.72 -3.27 -3.34
CA ASP A 66 26.74 -3.22 -2.25
C ASP A 66 26.69 -4.60 -1.57
N PRO A 67 27.04 -4.71 -0.26
CA PRO A 67 27.09 -5.97 0.46
C PRO A 67 25.72 -6.65 0.63
N THR A 68 24.62 -5.99 0.27
CA THR A 68 23.26 -6.54 0.28
C THR A 68 22.81 -7.08 -1.08
N THR A 69 23.63 -6.95 -2.13
CA THR A 69 23.32 -7.45 -3.48
C THR A 69 23.50 -8.96 -3.54
N VAL A 70 22.49 -9.69 -4.03
CA VAL A 70 22.59 -11.15 -4.25
C VAL A 70 23.01 -11.46 -5.69
N VAL A 71 22.50 -10.70 -6.65
CA VAL A 71 22.84 -10.85 -8.08
C VAL A 71 23.21 -9.52 -8.73
N ASP A 72 24.16 -9.52 -9.66
CA ASP A 72 24.54 -8.32 -10.41
C ASP A 72 23.53 -7.99 -11.55
N PRO A 73 23.69 -6.88 -12.29
CA PRO A 73 22.79 -6.53 -13.39
C PRO A 73 22.76 -7.54 -14.55
N LEU A 74 23.70 -8.49 -14.57
CA LEU A 74 23.75 -9.61 -15.52
C LEU A 74 23.25 -10.91 -14.88
N LEU A 75 22.59 -10.84 -13.73
CA LEU A 75 22.02 -11.95 -12.94
C LEU A 75 23.05 -12.97 -12.45
N ARG A 76 24.31 -12.56 -12.31
CA ARG A 76 25.36 -13.41 -11.75
C ARG A 76 25.40 -13.26 -10.24
N TYR A 77 25.61 -14.36 -9.53
CA TYR A 77 25.78 -14.33 -8.08
C TYR A 77 26.98 -13.45 -7.69
N CYS A 78 26.77 -12.55 -6.73
CA CYS A 78 27.85 -11.75 -6.15
C CYS A 78 28.44 -12.51 -4.95
N HIS A 79 29.71 -12.92 -5.05
CA HIS A 79 30.47 -13.45 -3.92
C HIS A 79 31.14 -12.28 -3.19
N PHE A 80 31.04 -12.26 -1.86
CA PHE A 80 31.72 -11.29 -1.00
C PHE A 80 33.08 -11.80 -0.54
#